data_AF-G7W0U4-F1
#
_entry.id   AF-G7W0U4-F1
#
_cell.length_a   1.000
_cell.length_b   1.000
_cell.length_c   1.000
_cell.angle_alpha   90.00
_cell.angle_beta   90.00
_cell.angle_gamma   90.00
#
_symmetry.space_group_name_H-M   'P 1'
#
loop_
_entity.id
_entity.type
_entity.pdbx_description
1 polymer ?
#
loop_
_entity_poly.entity_id
_entity_poly.type
_entity_poly.pdbx_seq_one_letter_code
_entity_poly.pdbx_strand_id
1 'polypeptide(L)'
;MVFKERKVLMENFIGSIVFILPGFLMYFWIQSFGVNPVVKHTPGEFTAVAALLWLPTSFVTLLIYNGAIFASRFIGKTEIVWSLDALKSKSNDIFFLVVFLLLSVIVSFFMSLIWVRWIYPVQMKLINKVRNKRGVASFSKNPSVWDEIFTNNDSQVVEIGKINKEGEPVIGCINKASRTFEPERYLNLDDIKFFTDLVSKHEIPVSQILYDTKAGTYIKIFDPEGIRDAQIEDMKSTSSSVQQE
;
A
#
# COMPACT_ATOMS: atom_id res chain seq x y z
N MET A 1 6.50 26.11 -40.97
CA MET A 1 6.19 24.66 -40.83
C MET A 1 6.54 24.15 -39.43
N VAL A 2 7.80 24.26 -39.01
CA VAL A 2 8.32 23.84 -37.69
C VAL A 2 7.53 24.36 -36.48
N PHE A 3 7.06 25.61 -36.51
CA PHE A 3 6.31 26.20 -35.39
C PHE A 3 4.89 25.62 -35.25
N LYS A 4 4.25 25.25 -36.37
CA LYS A 4 2.92 24.62 -36.39
C LYS A 4 3.00 23.19 -35.87
N GLU A 5 4.04 22.46 -36.24
CA GLU A 5 4.30 21.10 -35.75
C GLU A 5 4.61 21.09 -34.25
N ARG A 6 5.43 22.02 -33.73
CA ARG A 6 5.69 22.12 -32.28
C ARG A 6 4.43 22.44 -31.47
N LYS A 7 3.54 23.29 -32.00
CA LYS A 7 2.27 23.63 -31.34
C LYS A 7 1.35 22.42 -31.27
N VAL A 8 1.20 21.68 -32.38
CA VAL A 8 0.40 20.45 -32.43
C VAL A 8 0.99 19.37 -31.50
N LEU A 9 2.32 19.25 -31.44
CA LEU A 9 2.98 18.30 -30.53
C LEU A 9 2.70 18.65 -29.07
N MET A 10 2.75 19.94 -28.71
CA MET A 10 2.50 20.41 -27.35
C MET A 10 1.03 20.26 -26.94
N GLU A 11 0.09 20.55 -27.85
CA GLU A 11 -1.35 20.32 -27.63
C GLU A 11 -1.66 18.83 -27.46
N ASN A 12 -1.05 17.97 -28.28
CA ASN A 12 -1.19 16.52 -28.16
C ASN A 12 -0.56 15.98 -26.87
N PHE A 13 0.56 16.57 -26.43
CA PHE A 13 1.24 16.20 -25.20
C PHE A 13 0.43 16.56 -23.94
N ILE A 14 -0.09 17.79 -23.88
CA ILE A 14 -0.95 18.24 -22.77
C ILE A 14 -2.22 17.39 -22.71
N GLY A 15 -2.86 17.15 -23.86
CA GLY A 15 -4.00 16.24 -23.94
C GLY A 15 -3.65 14.87 -23.40
N SER A 16 -2.55 14.26 -23.87
CA SER A 16 -2.13 12.92 -23.45
C SER A 16 -1.85 12.82 -21.95
N ILE A 17 -1.23 13.83 -21.34
CA ILE A 17 -1.00 13.85 -19.89
C ILE A 17 -2.34 13.87 -19.14
N VAL A 18 -3.25 14.75 -19.54
CA VAL A 18 -4.58 14.88 -18.94
C VAL A 18 -5.38 13.58 -19.10
N PHE A 19 -5.13 12.86 -20.19
CA PHE A 19 -5.75 11.57 -20.52
C PHE A 19 -5.08 10.34 -19.91
N ILE A 20 -3.96 10.43 -19.20
CA ILE A 20 -3.35 9.23 -18.58
C ILE A 20 -3.17 9.44 -17.08
N LEU A 21 -2.96 10.69 -16.66
CA LEU A 21 -2.71 11.04 -15.26
C LEU A 21 -3.78 10.53 -14.28
N PRO A 22 -5.10 10.60 -14.55
CA PRO A 22 -6.10 10.06 -13.62
C PRO A 22 -5.91 8.56 -13.33
N GLY A 23 -5.54 7.79 -14.37
CA GLY A 23 -5.27 6.37 -14.23
C GLY A 23 -3.98 6.09 -13.44
N PHE A 24 -2.92 6.87 -13.68
CA PHE A 24 -1.70 6.79 -12.87
C PHE A 24 -1.97 7.12 -11.40
N LEU A 25 -2.70 8.20 -11.12
CA LEU A 25 -3.05 8.58 -9.75
C LEU A 25 -3.83 7.47 -9.06
N MET A 26 -4.86 6.91 -9.71
CA MET A 26 -5.64 5.81 -9.15
C MET A 26 -4.76 4.61 -8.81
N TYR A 27 -3.87 4.21 -9.73
CA TYR A 27 -2.92 3.13 -9.49
C TYR A 27 -2.02 3.40 -8.28
N PHE A 28 -1.42 4.60 -8.18
CA PHE A 28 -0.56 4.95 -7.05
C PHE A 28 -1.31 4.96 -5.72
N TRP A 29 -2.56 5.45 -5.70
CA TRP A 29 -3.40 5.40 -4.51
C TRP A 29 -3.70 3.96 -4.08
N ILE A 30 -4.07 3.07 -5.01
CA ILE A 30 -4.35 1.66 -4.72
C ILE A 30 -3.13 0.99 -4.06
N GLN A 31 -1.93 1.24 -4.60
CA GLN A 31 -0.68 0.72 -4.02
C GLN A 31 -0.37 1.34 -2.66
N SER A 32 -0.55 2.65 -2.53
CA SER A 32 -0.32 3.36 -1.27
C SER A 32 -1.25 2.89 -0.15
N PHE A 33 -2.44 2.41 -0.50
CA PHE A 33 -3.39 1.79 0.42
C PHE A 33 -3.12 0.30 0.70
N GLY A 34 -2.02 -0.26 0.17
CA GLY A 34 -1.54 -1.61 0.50
C GLY A 34 -1.95 -2.70 -0.49
N VAL A 35 -2.66 -2.38 -1.58
CA VAL A 35 -2.95 -3.36 -2.63
C VAL A 35 -1.82 -3.33 -3.66
N ASN A 36 -0.82 -4.16 -3.38
CA ASN A 36 0.43 -4.23 -4.12
C ASN A 36 0.40 -5.40 -5.12
N PRO A 37 0.94 -5.25 -6.34
CA PRO A 37 1.14 -6.39 -7.24
C PRO A 37 2.12 -7.41 -6.66
N VAL A 38 1.97 -8.68 -7.06
CA VAL A 38 2.84 -9.77 -6.59
C VAL A 38 4.27 -9.64 -7.14
N VAL A 39 4.41 -8.97 -8.28
CA VAL A 39 5.68 -8.72 -8.97
C VAL A 39 5.77 -7.26 -9.37
N LYS A 40 7.00 -6.73 -9.46
CA LYS A 40 7.24 -5.38 -9.97
C LYS A 40 6.86 -5.33 -11.45
N HIS A 41 5.95 -4.44 -11.81
CA HIS A 41 5.56 -4.23 -13.20
C HIS A 41 6.69 -3.59 -14.00
N THR A 42 6.85 -4.03 -15.25
CA THR A 42 7.69 -3.29 -16.20
C THR A 42 7.05 -1.94 -16.54
N PRO A 43 7.81 -0.93 -17.01
CA PRO A 43 7.24 0.37 -17.39
C PRO A 43 6.07 0.26 -18.39
N GLY A 44 6.11 -0.72 -19.30
CA GLY A 44 5.03 -0.99 -20.26
C GLY A 44 3.77 -1.53 -19.60
N GLU A 45 3.90 -2.52 -18.70
CA GLU A 45 2.77 -3.06 -17.93
C GLU A 45 2.12 -2.00 -17.05
N PHE A 46 2.95 -1.19 -16.38
CA PHE A 46 2.49 -0.06 -15.57
C PHE A 46 1.67 0.93 -16.39
N THR A 47 2.14 1.28 -17.59
CA THR A 47 1.42 2.18 -18.51
C THR A 47 0.10 1.56 -18.98
N ALA A 48 0.08 0.26 -19.28
CA ALA A 48 -1.13 -0.45 -19.69
C ALA A 48 -2.18 -0.48 -18.56
N VAL A 49 -1.77 -0.74 -17.32
CA VAL A 49 -2.67 -0.72 -16.16
C VAL A 49 -3.21 0.70 -15.92
N ALA A 50 -2.36 1.72 -15.99
CA ALA A 50 -2.79 3.11 -15.88
C ALA A 50 -3.80 3.49 -16.98
N ALA A 51 -3.59 3.03 -18.22
CA ALA A 51 -4.54 3.26 -19.32
C ALA A 51 -5.90 2.58 -19.07
N LEU A 52 -5.91 1.37 -18.48
CA LEU A 52 -7.15 0.69 -18.10
C LEU A 52 -7.92 1.43 -16.99
N LEU A 53 -7.20 2.00 -16.01
CA LEU A 53 -7.77 2.76 -14.90
C LEU A 53 -8.17 4.19 -15.30
N TRP A 54 -7.60 4.71 -16.39
CA TRP A 54 -7.89 6.07 -16.84
C TRP A 54 -9.35 6.26 -17.22
N LEU A 55 -9.93 5.34 -18.01
CA LEU A 55 -11.29 5.48 -18.50
C LEU A 55 -12.33 5.57 -17.36
N PRO A 56 -12.40 4.62 -16.40
CA PRO A 56 -13.38 4.71 -15.32
C PRO A 56 -13.14 5.95 -14.44
N THR A 57 -11.88 6.31 -14.16
CA THR A 57 -11.56 7.49 -13.35
C THR A 57 -12.02 8.77 -14.03
N SER A 58 -11.67 8.95 -15.30
CA SER A 58 -12.01 10.15 -16.07
C SER A 58 -13.50 10.26 -16.33
N PHE A 59 -14.18 9.13 -16.53
CA PHE A 59 -15.63 9.11 -16.63
C PHE A 59 -16.28 9.69 -15.35
N VAL A 60 -15.88 9.20 -14.17
CA VAL A 60 -16.40 9.73 -12.90
C VAL A 60 -16.00 11.20 -12.67
N THR A 61 -14.78 11.59 -13.02
CA THR A 61 -14.36 13.01 -12.99
C THR A 61 -15.28 13.87 -13.84
N LEU A 62 -15.59 13.45 -15.07
CA LEU A 62 -16.49 14.18 -15.95
C LEU A 62 -17.93 14.19 -15.44
N LEU A 63 -18.40 13.10 -14.83
CA LEU A 63 -19.71 13.08 -14.17
C LEU A 63 -19.81 14.17 -13.10
N ILE A 64 -18.80 14.27 -12.23
CA ILE A 64 -18.78 15.26 -11.16
C ILE A 64 -18.61 16.67 -11.73
N TYR A 65 -17.72 16.87 -12.70
CA TYR A 65 -17.54 18.15 -13.37
C TYR A 65 -18.84 18.64 -14.02
N ASN A 66 -19.49 17.79 -14.81
CA ASN A 66 -20.76 18.12 -15.47
C ASN A 66 -21.90 18.31 -14.47
N GLY A 67 -21.92 17.52 -13.39
CA GLY A 67 -22.88 17.69 -12.29
C GLY A 67 -22.70 19.02 -11.56
N ALA A 68 -21.46 19.42 -11.31
CA ALA A 68 -21.12 20.71 -10.73
C ALA A 68 -21.54 21.87 -11.64
N ILE A 69 -21.30 21.75 -12.96
CA ILE A 69 -21.80 22.72 -13.95
C ILE A 69 -23.33 22.78 -13.94
N PHE A 70 -23.99 21.62 -13.93
CA PHE A 70 -25.45 21.57 -13.93
C PHE A 70 -26.03 22.24 -12.67
N ALA A 71 -25.44 22.00 -11.50
CA ALA A 71 -25.80 22.70 -10.26
C ALA A 71 -25.46 24.20 -10.31
N SER A 72 -24.33 24.55 -10.92
CA SER A 72 -23.87 25.94 -11.08
C SER A 72 -24.49 26.67 -12.27
N ARG A 73 -25.42 26.06 -13.04
CA ARG A 73 -26.18 26.76 -14.08
C ARG A 73 -27.04 27.90 -13.52
N PHE A 74 -27.16 28.00 -12.19
CA PHE A 74 -27.64 29.21 -11.51
C PHE A 74 -26.65 30.39 -11.54
N ILE A 75 -25.36 30.18 -11.85
CA ILE A 75 -24.26 31.16 -11.62
C ILE A 75 -23.34 31.36 -12.86
N GLY A 76 -23.34 30.52 -13.91
CA GLY A 76 -22.44 30.76 -15.06
C GLY A 76 -22.68 29.99 -16.36
N LYS A 77 -22.09 30.50 -17.46
CA LYS A 77 -22.15 29.98 -18.86
C LYS A 77 -21.12 28.87 -19.15
N THR A 78 -20.95 27.91 -18.24
CA THR A 78 -20.02 26.80 -18.46
C THR A 78 -20.71 25.67 -19.23
N GLU A 79 -20.04 25.13 -20.25
CA GLU A 79 -20.60 24.09 -21.12
C GLU A 79 -20.30 22.67 -20.62
N ILE A 80 -21.26 21.78 -20.82
CA ILE A 80 -21.19 20.38 -20.41
C ILE A 80 -20.32 19.59 -21.41
N VAL A 81 -19.46 18.69 -20.90
CA VAL A 81 -18.49 17.92 -21.69
C VAL A 81 -18.83 16.42 -21.63
N TRP A 82 -19.41 15.87 -22.69
CA TRP A 82 -19.79 14.44 -22.78
C TRP A 82 -19.14 13.66 -23.92
N SER A 83 -18.63 14.34 -24.95
CA SER A 83 -17.95 13.69 -26.07
C SER A 83 -16.44 13.85 -25.98
N LEU A 84 -15.71 12.92 -26.60
CA LEU A 84 -14.26 13.02 -26.74
C LEU A 84 -13.86 14.30 -27.48
N ASP A 85 -14.65 14.72 -28.47
CA ASP A 85 -14.40 15.96 -29.22
C ASP A 85 -14.58 17.21 -28.35
N ALA A 86 -15.62 17.24 -27.51
CA ALA A 86 -15.82 18.33 -26.56
C ALA A 86 -14.70 18.39 -25.51
N LEU A 87 -14.25 17.22 -25.04
CA LEU A 87 -13.14 17.11 -24.10
C LEU A 87 -11.83 17.58 -24.72
N LYS A 88 -11.55 17.18 -25.96
CA LYS A 88 -10.39 17.62 -26.73
C LYS A 88 -10.42 19.12 -27.04
N SER A 89 -11.61 19.67 -27.30
CA SER A 89 -11.77 21.11 -27.51
C SER A 89 -11.50 21.89 -26.22
N LYS A 90 -12.01 21.42 -25.07
CA LYS A 90 -11.81 22.05 -23.76
C LYS A 90 -10.44 21.80 -23.16
N SER A 91 -9.69 20.79 -23.59
CA SER A 91 -8.32 20.56 -23.10
C SER A 91 -7.34 21.67 -23.47
N ASN A 92 -7.70 22.57 -24.38
CA ASN A 92 -6.93 23.79 -24.66
C ASN A 92 -7.25 24.95 -23.71
N ASP A 93 -8.27 24.82 -22.85
CA ASP A 93 -8.63 25.80 -21.84
C ASP A 93 -7.90 25.47 -20.52
N ILE A 94 -6.99 26.35 -20.12
CA ILE A 94 -6.18 26.20 -18.90
C ILE A 94 -7.07 26.08 -17.65
N PHE A 95 -8.18 26.82 -17.59
CA PHE A 95 -9.07 26.76 -16.43
C PHE A 95 -9.74 25.39 -16.34
N PHE A 96 -10.25 24.89 -17.46
CA PHE A 96 -10.79 23.53 -17.54
C PHE A 96 -9.75 22.50 -17.10
N LEU A 97 -8.51 22.59 -17.61
CA LEU A 97 -7.44 21.66 -17.27
C LEU A 97 -7.14 21.63 -15.77
N VAL A 98 -7.03 22.81 -15.13
CA VAL A 98 -6.75 22.91 -13.70
C VAL A 98 -7.89 22.31 -12.89
N VAL A 99 -9.15 22.64 -13.21
CA VAL A 99 -10.31 22.08 -12.51
C VAL A 99 -10.40 20.56 -12.71
N PHE A 100 -10.20 20.09 -13.94
CA PHE A 100 -10.22 18.67 -14.26
C PHE A 100 -9.11 17.91 -13.55
N LEU A 101 -7.90 18.49 -13.44
CA LEU A 101 -6.78 17.93 -12.71
C LEU A 101 -7.10 17.78 -11.22
N LEU A 102 -7.58 18.85 -10.58
CA LEU A 102 -7.94 18.84 -9.16
C LEU A 102 -9.03 17.81 -8.87
N LEU A 103 -10.08 17.78 -9.70
CA LEU A 103 -11.13 16.78 -9.58
C LEU A 103 -10.60 15.37 -9.79
N SER A 104 -9.70 15.16 -10.77
CA SER A 104 -9.10 13.83 -11.00
C SER A 104 -8.29 13.33 -9.82
N VAL A 105 -7.56 14.20 -9.10
CA VAL A 105 -6.88 13.82 -7.86
C VAL A 105 -7.88 13.36 -6.80
N ILE A 106 -8.95 14.13 -6.58
CA ILE A 106 -9.99 13.82 -5.59
C ILE A 106 -10.72 12.52 -5.96
N VAL A 107 -11.17 12.40 -7.21
CA VAL A 107 -11.91 11.24 -7.72
C VAL A 107 -11.05 9.98 -7.67
N SER A 108 -9.82 10.04 -8.17
CA SER A 108 -8.92 8.88 -8.12
C SER A 108 -8.69 8.41 -6.69
N PHE A 109 -8.50 9.32 -5.72
CA PHE A 109 -8.36 8.96 -4.31
C PHE A 109 -9.60 8.22 -3.77
N PHE A 110 -10.80 8.77 -3.95
CA PHE A 110 -12.02 8.14 -3.46
C PHE A 110 -12.37 6.85 -4.19
N MET A 111 -12.15 6.77 -5.50
CA MET A 111 -12.32 5.53 -6.26
C MET A 111 -11.35 4.45 -5.78
N SER A 112 -10.09 4.80 -5.50
CA SER A 112 -9.13 3.86 -4.92
C SER A 112 -9.54 3.42 -3.51
N LEU A 113 -10.07 4.32 -2.69
CA LEU A 113 -10.61 3.98 -1.37
C LEU A 113 -11.77 2.98 -1.49
N ILE A 114 -12.70 3.25 -2.41
CA ILE A 114 -13.82 2.35 -2.71
C ILE A 114 -13.31 0.97 -3.12
N TRP A 115 -12.34 0.96 -4.03
CA TRP A 115 -11.76 -0.25 -4.58
C TRP A 115 -11.12 -1.11 -3.48
N VAL A 116 -10.23 -0.53 -2.70
CA VAL A 116 -9.47 -1.26 -1.67
C VAL A 116 -10.36 -1.76 -0.55
N ARG A 117 -11.33 -0.95 -0.11
CA ARG A 117 -12.17 -1.32 1.03
C ARG A 117 -13.27 -2.32 0.69
N TRP A 118 -13.87 -2.23 -0.51
CA TRP A 118 -15.07 -3.01 -0.84
C TRP A 118 -14.85 -3.98 -2.00
N ILE A 119 -14.25 -3.53 -3.10
CA ILE A 119 -14.18 -4.33 -4.33
C ILE A 119 -13.10 -5.42 -4.22
N TYR A 120 -11.90 -5.06 -3.76
CA TYR A 120 -10.76 -5.96 -3.67
C TYR A 120 -11.02 -7.19 -2.78
N PRO A 121 -11.60 -7.08 -1.56
CA PRO A 121 -11.93 -8.24 -0.74
C PRO A 121 -12.95 -9.18 -1.40
N VAL A 122 -13.91 -8.64 -2.14
CA VAL A 122 -14.91 -9.44 -2.86
C VAL A 122 -14.24 -10.18 -4.03
N GLN A 123 -13.40 -9.49 -4.80
CA GLN A 123 -12.61 -10.09 -5.87
C GLN A 123 -11.74 -11.25 -5.34
N MET A 124 -11.04 -11.06 -4.22
CA MET A 124 -10.22 -12.10 -3.61
C MET A 124 -11.04 -13.32 -3.16
N LYS A 125 -12.21 -13.11 -2.54
CA LYS A 125 -13.12 -14.21 -2.17
C LYS A 125 -13.59 -15.00 -3.39
N LEU A 126 -13.92 -14.32 -4.49
CA LEU A 126 -14.33 -14.96 -5.73
C LEU A 126 -13.20 -15.84 -6.30
N ILE A 127 -11.98 -15.30 -6.37
CA ILE A 127 -10.81 -16.02 -6.87
C ILE A 127 -10.52 -17.24 -6.00
N ASN A 128 -10.51 -17.08 -4.67
CA ASN A 128 -10.27 -18.19 -3.74
C ASN A 128 -11.35 -19.27 -3.82
N LYS A 129 -12.62 -18.90 -4.06
CA LYS A 129 -13.68 -19.88 -4.34
C LYS A 129 -13.37 -20.74 -5.56
N VAL A 130 -12.87 -20.13 -6.65
CA VAL A 130 -12.47 -20.86 -7.86
C VAL A 130 -11.24 -21.73 -7.59
N ARG A 131 -10.24 -21.21 -6.88
CA ARG A 131 -9.00 -21.96 -6.54
C ARG A 131 -9.29 -23.20 -5.71
N ASN A 132 -10.08 -23.05 -4.65
CA ASN A 132 -10.46 -24.16 -3.78
C ASN A 132 -11.27 -25.22 -4.54
N LYS A 133 -12.17 -24.79 -5.45
CA LYS A 133 -12.93 -25.71 -6.30
C LYS A 133 -12.02 -26.50 -7.27
N ARG A 134 -10.85 -25.95 -7.62
CA ARG A 134 -9.82 -26.62 -8.42
C ARG A 134 -8.81 -27.42 -7.59
N GLY A 135 -8.96 -27.48 -6.26
CA GLY A 135 -7.99 -28.14 -5.37
C GLY A 135 -6.67 -27.40 -5.21
N VAL A 136 -6.63 -26.10 -5.52
CA VAL A 136 -5.44 -25.24 -5.36
C VAL A 136 -5.59 -24.40 -4.09
N ALA A 137 -4.50 -24.24 -3.32
CA ALA A 137 -4.48 -23.43 -2.10
C ALA A 137 -5.01 -22.01 -2.35
N SER A 138 -5.81 -21.48 -1.42
CA SER A 138 -6.27 -20.09 -1.47
C SER A 138 -5.09 -19.11 -1.45
N PHE A 139 -5.28 -17.94 -2.07
CA PHE A 139 -4.36 -16.84 -1.88
C PHE A 139 -4.43 -16.32 -0.44
N SER A 140 -3.26 -15.92 0.08
CA SER A 140 -3.10 -15.16 1.31
C SER A 140 -3.82 -13.80 1.22
N LYS A 141 -4.05 -13.18 2.39
CA LYS A 141 -4.70 -11.86 2.45
C LYS A 141 -3.82 -10.78 1.82
N ASN A 142 -2.52 -10.84 2.09
CA ASN A 142 -1.51 -9.94 1.53
C ASN A 142 -0.68 -10.67 0.46
N PRO A 143 -0.17 -9.96 -0.57
CA PRO A 143 0.61 -10.55 -1.64
C PRO A 143 2.00 -11.05 -1.18
N SER A 144 2.50 -10.56 -0.05
CA SER A 144 3.78 -10.98 0.53
C SER A 144 3.60 -11.55 1.92
N VAL A 145 4.28 -12.68 2.19
CA VAL A 145 4.40 -13.27 3.53
C VAL A 145 4.98 -12.26 4.52
N TRP A 146 5.91 -11.40 4.06
CA TRP A 146 6.47 -10.31 4.86
C TRP A 146 5.39 -9.36 5.37
N ASP A 147 4.48 -8.96 4.48
CA ASP A 147 3.41 -8.03 4.84
C ASP A 147 2.38 -8.71 5.75
N GLU A 148 2.08 -9.98 5.53
CA GLU A 148 1.17 -10.76 6.38
C GLU A 148 1.67 -10.88 7.81
N ILE A 149 2.98 -10.95 8.02
CA ILE A 149 3.61 -11.11 9.33
C ILE A 149 3.88 -9.76 10.02
N PHE A 150 4.49 -8.80 9.31
CA PHE A 150 5.08 -7.61 9.95
C PHE A 150 4.33 -6.29 9.70
N THR A 151 3.33 -6.25 8.83
CA THR A 151 2.64 -4.98 8.48
C THR A 151 1.27 -4.80 9.12
N ASN A 152 0.89 -5.68 10.06
CA ASN A 152 -0.38 -5.57 10.79
C ASN A 152 -0.38 -4.50 11.90
N ASN A 153 0.70 -3.74 12.08
CA ASN A 153 0.91 -2.76 13.16
C ASN A 153 0.87 -3.36 14.57
N ASP A 154 1.17 -4.64 14.71
CA ASP A 154 1.28 -5.31 16.00
C ASP A 154 2.70 -5.10 16.57
N SER A 155 2.78 -4.83 17.88
CA SER A 155 4.07 -4.82 18.58
C SER A 155 4.58 -6.24 18.68
N GLN A 156 5.74 -6.52 18.08
CA GLN A 156 6.28 -7.88 17.97
C GLN A 156 7.71 -7.92 18.48
N VAL A 157 7.96 -8.74 19.50
CA VAL A 157 9.33 -9.06 19.94
C VAL A 157 9.84 -10.22 19.10
N VAL A 158 11.01 -10.03 18.50
CA VAL A 158 11.58 -10.99 17.57
C VAL A 158 13.04 -11.29 17.87
N GLU A 159 13.46 -12.50 17.52
CA GLU A 159 14.87 -12.92 17.45
C GLU A 159 15.27 -13.06 15.98
N ILE A 160 16.33 -12.38 15.56
CA ILE A 160 16.87 -12.42 14.20
C ILE A 160 18.23 -13.10 14.21
N GLY A 161 18.39 -14.14 13.39
CA GLY A 161 19.66 -14.87 13.26
C GLY A 161 19.93 -15.36 11.85
N LYS A 162 21.12 -15.95 11.67
CA LYS A 162 21.54 -16.59 10.40
C LYS A 162 21.38 -18.10 10.49
N ILE A 163 20.91 -18.70 9.40
CA ILE A 163 20.81 -20.14 9.24
C ILE A 163 22.24 -20.68 9.08
N ASN A 164 22.61 -21.68 9.88
CA ASN A 164 23.89 -22.40 9.80
C ASN A 164 25.16 -21.54 10.02
N LYS A 165 25.05 -20.42 10.74
CA LYS A 165 26.21 -19.68 11.24
C LYS A 165 26.14 -19.53 12.74
N GLU A 166 27.25 -19.81 13.41
CA GLU A 166 27.45 -19.44 14.80
C GLU A 166 27.59 -17.92 14.88
N GLY A 167 26.63 -17.30 15.55
CA GLY A 167 26.57 -15.88 15.83
C GLY A 167 25.42 -15.64 16.79
N GLU A 168 25.62 -14.72 17.74
CA GLU A 168 24.57 -14.37 18.69
C GLU A 168 23.40 -13.73 17.93
N PRO A 169 22.18 -14.28 18.06
CA PRO A 169 21.02 -13.67 17.43
C PRO A 169 20.69 -12.35 18.14
N VAL A 170 20.05 -11.44 17.40
CA VAL A 170 19.63 -10.14 17.95
C VAL A 170 18.16 -10.23 18.33
N ILE A 171 17.84 -9.89 19.59
CA ILE A 171 16.47 -9.88 20.11
C ILE A 171 16.03 -8.44 20.34
N GLY A 172 14.82 -8.07 19.91
CA GLY A 172 14.25 -6.74 20.15
C GLY A 172 12.82 -6.61 19.68
N CYS A 173 12.20 -5.47 19.95
CA CYS A 173 10.81 -5.18 19.54
C CYS A 173 10.78 -4.45 18.20
N ILE A 174 9.99 -4.94 17.25
CA ILE A 174 9.84 -4.30 15.94
C ILE A 174 9.12 -2.97 16.10
N ASN A 175 9.79 -1.91 15.65
CA ASN A 175 9.21 -0.58 15.49
C ASN A 175 8.76 -0.34 14.05
N LYS A 176 9.61 -0.74 13.08
CA LYS A 176 9.34 -0.56 11.64
C LYS A 176 9.83 -1.75 10.83
N ALA A 177 9.11 -2.06 9.76
CA ALA A 177 9.46 -3.05 8.77
C ALA A 177 9.43 -2.45 7.36
N SER A 178 10.33 -2.89 6.48
CA SER A 178 10.35 -2.50 5.07
C SER A 178 9.04 -2.82 4.36
N ARG A 179 8.60 -1.93 3.46
CA ARG A 179 7.40 -2.13 2.63
C ARG A 179 7.63 -3.17 1.53
N THR A 180 6.54 -3.73 0.99
CA THR A 180 6.53 -4.78 -0.05
C THR A 180 7.52 -4.56 -1.22
N PHE A 181 7.72 -3.33 -1.68
CA PHE A 181 8.55 -3.04 -2.87
C PHE A 181 9.90 -2.41 -2.59
N GLU A 182 10.26 -2.23 -1.32
CA GLU A 182 11.62 -1.84 -0.98
C GLU A 182 12.60 -2.93 -1.50
N PRO A 183 13.70 -2.53 -2.14
CA PRO A 183 14.64 -3.47 -2.74
C PRO A 183 15.32 -4.36 -1.70
N GLU A 184 15.49 -3.85 -0.49
CA GLU A 184 16.05 -4.55 0.66
C GLU A 184 14.99 -4.65 1.76
N ARG A 185 15.13 -5.69 2.61
CA ARG A 185 14.25 -5.92 3.75
C ARG A 185 14.99 -5.56 5.03
N TYR A 186 14.45 -4.57 5.73
CA TYR A 186 14.95 -4.13 7.02
C TYR A 186 13.88 -4.28 8.10
N LEU A 187 14.36 -4.58 9.31
CA LEU A 187 13.60 -4.44 10.55
C LEU A 187 14.36 -3.45 11.43
N ASN A 188 13.64 -2.47 11.96
CA ASN A 188 14.16 -1.61 13.01
C ASN A 188 13.69 -2.16 14.36
N LEU A 189 14.65 -2.48 15.24
CA LEU A 189 14.40 -3.05 16.56
C LEU A 189 14.67 -2.01 17.65
N ASP A 190 13.71 -1.86 18.55
CA ASP A 190 13.85 -1.06 19.77
C ASP A 190 14.15 -1.98 20.98
N ASP A 191 14.70 -1.38 22.04
CA ASP A 191 14.88 -2.01 23.36
C ASP A 191 15.63 -3.36 23.35
N ILE A 192 16.63 -3.48 22.46
CA ILE A 192 17.38 -4.73 22.24
C ILE A 192 17.89 -5.35 23.54
N LYS A 193 18.57 -4.56 24.39
CA LYS A 193 19.12 -5.08 25.66
C LYS A 193 18.02 -5.61 26.57
N PHE A 194 16.97 -4.82 26.78
CA PHE A 194 15.86 -5.16 27.66
C PHE A 194 15.20 -6.47 27.22
N PHE A 195 14.86 -6.61 25.94
CA PHE A 195 14.20 -7.83 25.45
C PHE A 195 15.14 -9.03 25.37
N THR A 196 16.43 -8.81 25.13
CA THR A 196 17.43 -9.89 25.20
C THR A 196 17.50 -10.48 26.60
N ASP A 197 17.58 -9.62 27.63
CA ASP A 197 17.63 -10.06 29.03
C ASP A 197 16.31 -10.74 29.45
N LEU A 198 15.18 -10.14 29.09
CA LEU A 198 13.84 -10.65 29.42
C LEU A 198 13.61 -12.07 28.84
N VAL A 199 13.89 -12.26 27.55
CA VAL A 199 13.70 -13.56 26.89
C VAL A 199 14.65 -14.62 27.47
N SER A 200 15.89 -14.23 27.76
CA SER A 200 16.90 -15.14 28.33
C SER A 200 16.53 -15.60 29.75
N LYS A 201 15.85 -14.74 30.54
CA LYS A 201 15.45 -15.03 31.91
C LYS A 201 14.19 -15.90 32.00
N HIS A 202 13.23 -15.70 31.10
CA HIS A 202 11.86 -16.23 31.23
C HIS A 202 11.50 -17.35 30.24
N GLU A 203 12.45 -17.83 29.42
CA GLU A 203 12.24 -18.93 28.44
C GLU A 203 10.94 -18.79 27.61
N ILE A 204 10.73 -17.59 27.06
CA ILE A 204 9.47 -17.21 26.43
C ILE A 204 9.22 -18.05 25.16
N PRO A 205 8.01 -18.64 24.98
CA PRO A 205 7.72 -19.50 23.84
C PRO A 205 7.71 -18.72 22.52
N VAL A 206 8.09 -19.41 21.45
CA VAL A 206 8.09 -18.90 20.09
C VAL A 206 6.77 -19.26 19.43
N SER A 207 6.04 -18.25 18.96
CA SER A 207 4.75 -18.41 18.30
C SER A 207 4.91 -18.78 16.82
N GLN A 208 5.86 -18.16 16.13
CA GLN A 208 6.11 -18.35 14.70
C GLN A 208 7.59 -18.21 14.35
N ILE A 209 8.01 -18.87 13.26
CA ILE A 209 9.34 -18.72 12.69
C ILE A 209 9.23 -18.49 11.19
N LEU A 210 9.76 -17.36 10.73
CA LEU A 210 9.95 -17.06 9.32
C LEU A 210 11.36 -17.45 8.90
N TYR A 211 11.47 -18.27 7.86
CA TYR A 211 12.75 -18.60 7.23
C TYR A 211 12.87 -17.88 5.89
N ASP A 212 13.84 -16.96 5.77
CA ASP A 212 14.28 -16.45 4.48
C ASP A 212 15.36 -17.38 3.93
N THR A 213 14.92 -18.34 3.13
CA THR A 213 15.79 -19.34 2.49
C THR A 213 16.74 -18.73 1.46
N LYS A 214 16.46 -17.51 0.97
CA LYS A 214 17.32 -16.82 0.00
C LYS A 214 18.43 -16.04 0.70
N ALA A 215 18.10 -15.31 1.76
CA ALA A 215 19.09 -14.55 2.53
C ALA A 215 19.85 -15.43 3.53
N GLY A 216 19.33 -16.63 3.85
CA GLY A 216 19.88 -17.50 4.87
C GLY A 216 19.66 -16.92 6.28
N THR A 217 18.53 -16.25 6.51
CA THR A 217 18.17 -15.66 7.80
C THR A 217 16.88 -16.28 8.32
N TYR A 218 16.72 -16.28 9.65
CA TYR A 218 15.46 -16.63 10.30
C TYR A 218 15.02 -15.50 11.21
N ILE A 219 13.71 -15.40 11.41
CA ILE A 219 13.09 -14.48 12.36
C ILE A 219 12.12 -15.30 13.21
N LYS A 220 12.41 -15.45 14.50
CA LYS A 220 11.47 -16.02 15.45
C LYS A 220 10.62 -14.90 16.05
N ILE A 221 9.33 -15.13 16.18
CA ILE A 221 8.40 -14.20 16.80
C ILE A 221 7.97 -14.82 18.12
N PHE A 222 8.23 -14.11 19.21
CA PHE A 222 7.84 -14.58 20.54
C PHE A 222 6.34 -14.44 20.75
N ASP A 223 5.80 -15.26 21.65
CA ASP A 223 4.39 -15.17 22.03
C ASP A 223 4.11 -13.84 22.76
N PRO A 224 3.13 -13.02 22.30
CA PRO A 224 2.83 -11.73 22.91
C PRO A 224 2.36 -11.83 24.36
N GLU A 225 1.62 -12.88 24.72
CA GLU A 225 1.14 -13.07 26.09
C GLU A 225 2.31 -13.43 27.01
N GLY A 226 3.19 -14.34 26.58
CA GLY A 226 4.42 -14.68 27.29
C GLY A 226 5.34 -13.48 27.55
N ILE A 227 5.52 -12.58 26.56
CA ILE A 227 6.27 -11.33 26.74
C ILE A 227 5.64 -10.46 27.82
N ARG A 228 4.33 -10.24 27.74
CA ARG A 228 3.62 -9.39 28.68
C ARG A 228 3.68 -9.94 30.10
N ASP A 229 3.50 -11.25 30.26
CA ASP A 229 3.49 -11.90 31.57
C ASP A 229 4.88 -11.85 32.21
N ALA A 230 5.95 -12.05 31.43
CA ALA A 230 7.34 -11.88 31.88
C ALA A 230 7.65 -10.44 32.34
N GLN A 231 7.16 -9.43 31.60
CA GLN A 231 7.30 -8.02 32.00
C GLN A 231 6.60 -7.73 33.34
N ILE A 232 5.40 -8.29 33.55
CA ILE A 232 4.64 -8.13 34.79
C ILE A 232 5.37 -8.79 35.96
N GLU A 233 5.98 -9.95 35.76
CA GLU A 233 6.76 -10.65 36.78
C GLU A 233 7.99 -9.84 37.22
N ASP A 234 8.76 -9.31 36.27
CA ASP A 234 9.93 -8.47 36.58
C ASP A 234 9.54 -7.19 37.33
N MET A 235 8.44 -6.54 36.94
CA MET A 235 7.90 -5.38 37.65
C MET A 235 7.49 -5.73 39.10
N LYS A 236 6.88 -6.89 39.33
CA LYS A 236 6.52 -7.36 40.67
C LYS A 236 7.77 -7.62 41.52
N SER A 237 8.78 -8.29 40.97
CA SER A 237 10.04 -8.55 41.70
C SER A 237 10.80 -7.27 42.09
N THR A 238 10.70 -6.23 41.25
CA THR A 238 11.36 -4.94 41.50
C THR A 238 10.60 -4.11 42.54
N SER A 239 9.26 -4.24 42.60
CA SER A 239 8.45 -3.51 43.58
C SER A 239 8.48 -4.14 44.99
N SER A 240 8.66 -5.46 45.10
CA SER A 240 8.81 -6.13 46.39
C SER A 240 10.20 -5.97 47.02
N SER A 241 11.26 -5.76 46.23
CA SER A 241 12.60 -5.46 46.75
C SER A 241 12.71 -4.04 47.31
N VAL A 242 12.04 -3.06 46.70
CA VAL A 242 12.03 -1.65 47.15
C VAL A 242 11.21 -1.42 48.43
N GLN A 243 10.27 -2.32 48.76
CA GLN A 243 9.51 -2.25 50.02
C GLN A 243 10.20 -2.92 51.21
N GLN A 244 11.34 -3.58 51.00
CA GLN A 244 12.11 -4.27 52.04
C GLN A 244 13.39 -3.53 52.46
N GLU A 245 13.69 -2.38 51.85
CA GLU A 245 14.70 -1.40 52.31
C GLU A 245 14.03 -0.24 53.08
#